data_AF-A0A1G2KS19-F1
#
_entry.id   AF-A0A1G2KS19-F1
#
_cell.length_a   1.000
_cell.length_b   1.000
_cell.length_c   1.000
_cell.angle_alpha   90.00
_cell.angle_beta   90.00
_cell.angle_gamma   90.00
#
_symmetry.space_group_name_H-M   'P 1'
#
loop_
_entity.id
_entity.type
_entity.pdbx_description
1 polymer ?
#
loop_
_entity_poly.entity_id
_entity_poly.type
_entity_poly.pdbx_seq_one_letter_code
_entity_poly.pdbx_strand_id
1 'polypeptide(L)'
;MSVDPAAITHLAQKLKAAGKIIPHWDTPYLHPTDDMAFATHAIPACMLDFNFWMLHAPDEVFTVNNMYEEPPHFPGSFAKDYCFWRAFLGGPVTASGLCMHFDSLHATEHFFRGVNRIPFVEERMLMMQEYGSVLEHRFRGGALHIYEEAEWDAAHLVELLVAAFPYGFGRDTTLLSVPRSDWECAHLGGHFFTGDRGGPALTFSFHKRAKLAALAYQGRALKRGSRLKPLSRMREIVAVPDFHVARFLHAEGVLVYAPELLGAITARKFLWPGSQSEVEIRASITEANFALLRELNGEDVSSPSDLWDIVPLDAAEWFGGKNVSFPHHLTPGTNY
;
A
#
# COMPACT_ATOMS: atom_id res chain seq x y z
N MET A 1 10.50 -20.19 -0.76
CA MET A 1 10.36 -19.81 0.68
C MET A 1 9.18 -20.53 1.29
N SER A 2 8.85 -20.32 2.57
CA SER A 2 7.64 -20.89 3.19
C SER A 2 7.03 -19.96 4.24
N VAL A 3 5.73 -20.15 4.51
CA VAL A 3 5.01 -19.55 5.63
C VAL A 3 4.90 -20.57 6.75
N ASP A 4 5.31 -20.23 7.98
CA ASP A 4 5.27 -21.14 9.13
C ASP A 4 3.90 -21.07 9.87
N PRO A 5 3.10 -22.16 9.85
CA PRO A 5 1.79 -22.17 10.52
C PRO A 5 1.87 -22.03 12.05
N ALA A 6 2.91 -22.55 12.69
CA ALA A 6 3.05 -22.43 14.15
C ALA A 6 3.36 -20.98 14.56
N ALA A 7 4.18 -20.30 13.77
CA ALA A 7 4.45 -18.87 13.95
C ALA A 7 3.19 -18.01 13.73
N ILE A 8 2.33 -18.38 12.77
CA ILE A 8 1.01 -17.71 12.58
C ILE A 8 0.17 -17.81 13.85
N THR A 9 0.01 -19.00 14.43
CA THR A 9 -0.77 -19.18 15.67
C THR A 9 -0.18 -18.36 16.82
N HIS A 10 1.14 -18.36 16.97
CA HIS A 10 1.80 -17.59 18.02
C HIS A 10 1.61 -16.08 17.84
N LEU A 11 1.79 -15.57 16.62
CA LEU A 11 1.61 -14.16 16.29
C LEU A 11 0.16 -13.72 16.48
N ALA A 12 -0.83 -14.53 16.07
CA ALA A 12 -2.24 -14.22 16.28
C ALA A 12 -2.58 -14.09 17.78
N GLN A 13 -2.05 -14.95 18.64
CA GLN A 13 -2.21 -14.84 20.10
C GLN A 13 -1.59 -13.56 20.64
N LYS A 14 -0.37 -13.22 20.20
CA LYS A 14 0.32 -11.98 20.57
C LYS A 14 -0.47 -10.73 20.16
N LEU A 15 -1.01 -10.71 18.94
CA LEU A 15 -1.83 -9.61 18.43
C LEU A 15 -3.16 -9.48 19.21
N LYS A 16 -3.84 -10.59 19.52
CA LYS A 16 -5.05 -10.58 20.37
C LYS A 16 -4.75 -9.97 21.75
N ALA A 17 -3.63 -10.35 22.36
CA ALA A 17 -3.21 -9.83 23.66
C ALA A 17 -2.83 -8.33 23.63
N ALA A 18 -2.21 -7.87 22.53
CA ALA A 18 -1.83 -6.46 22.35
C ALA A 18 -3.04 -5.55 22.07
N GLY A 19 -4.09 -6.09 21.45
CA GLY A 19 -5.28 -5.35 21.05
C GLY A 19 -5.12 -4.64 19.69
N LYS A 20 -6.26 -4.22 19.13
CA LYS A 20 -6.30 -3.56 17.82
C LYS A 20 -5.81 -2.13 17.91
N ILE A 21 -4.97 -1.73 16.95
CA ILE A 21 -4.58 -0.34 16.73
C ILE A 21 -5.09 0.07 15.36
N ILE A 22 -5.87 1.14 15.31
CA ILE A 22 -6.38 1.70 14.05
C ILE A 22 -5.73 3.08 13.86
N PRO A 23 -4.82 3.24 12.90
CA PRO A 23 -4.26 4.54 12.59
C PRO A 23 -5.34 5.42 11.97
N HIS A 24 -5.62 6.56 12.61
CA HIS A 24 -6.59 7.52 12.10
C HIS A 24 -5.98 8.54 11.14
N TRP A 25 -4.67 8.48 10.92
CA TRP A 25 -3.93 9.34 10.00
C TRP A 25 -4.21 10.82 10.22
N ASP A 26 -4.16 11.26 11.49
CA ASP A 26 -4.47 12.63 11.92
C ASP A 26 -3.25 13.36 12.47
N THR A 27 -2.05 12.92 12.07
CA THR A 27 -0.79 13.57 12.43
C THR A 27 -0.75 15.02 11.91
N PRO A 28 -0.56 16.02 12.79
CA PRO A 28 -0.45 17.43 12.41
C PRO A 28 0.60 17.64 11.32
N TYR A 29 0.31 18.55 10.40
CA TYR A 29 1.17 18.94 9.27
C TYR A 29 1.46 17.85 8.23
N LEU A 30 1.09 16.58 8.47
CA LEU A 30 1.17 15.52 7.46
C LEU A 30 -0.16 15.31 6.77
N HIS A 31 -1.23 15.29 7.58
CA HIS A 31 -2.56 14.96 7.11
C HIS A 31 -3.51 16.15 7.32
N PRO A 32 -4.44 16.39 6.40
CA PRO A 32 -5.54 17.33 6.63
C PRO A 32 -6.28 17.05 7.94
N THR A 33 -6.54 18.10 8.72
CA THR A 33 -7.35 18.00 9.94
C THR A 33 -8.84 17.82 9.60
N ASP A 34 -9.29 18.46 8.53
CA ASP A 34 -10.63 18.29 7.98
C ASP A 34 -10.76 16.92 7.29
N ASP A 35 -11.78 16.15 7.70
CA ASP A 35 -12.05 14.82 7.18
C ASP A 35 -12.30 14.77 5.67
N MET A 36 -13.03 15.75 5.13
CA MET A 36 -13.35 15.77 3.71
C MET A 36 -12.10 16.11 2.89
N ALA A 37 -11.28 17.04 3.37
CA ALA A 37 -9.96 17.29 2.80
C ALA A 37 -9.06 16.04 2.87
N PHE A 38 -9.06 15.30 3.99
CA PHE A 38 -8.31 14.05 4.11
C PHE A 38 -8.77 13.02 3.08
N ALA A 39 -10.08 12.85 2.87
CA ALA A 39 -10.61 11.93 1.86
C ALA A 39 -10.11 12.25 0.44
N THR A 40 -9.93 13.53 0.10
CA THR A 40 -9.34 13.95 -1.18
C THR A 40 -7.84 13.71 -1.27
N HIS A 41 -7.13 13.71 -0.14
CA HIS A 41 -5.70 13.47 -0.05
C HIS A 41 -5.35 11.98 -0.09
N ALA A 42 -6.17 11.11 0.51
CA ALA A 42 -5.84 9.70 0.73
C ALA A 42 -5.47 8.94 -0.57
N ILE A 43 -6.26 9.09 -1.64
CA ILE A 43 -6.03 8.40 -2.92
C ILE A 43 -4.69 8.83 -3.57
N PRO A 44 -4.44 10.13 -3.87
CA PRO A 44 -3.20 10.52 -4.52
C PRO A 44 -1.97 10.30 -3.62
N ALA A 45 -2.10 10.45 -2.30
CA ALA A 45 -1.02 10.15 -1.37
C ALA A 45 -0.62 8.67 -1.39
N CYS A 46 -1.60 7.77 -1.41
CA CYS A 46 -1.36 6.31 -1.50
C CYS A 46 -0.91 5.88 -2.90
N MET A 47 -1.36 6.56 -3.95
CA MET A 47 -0.88 6.35 -5.32
C MET A 47 0.63 6.59 -5.42
N LEU A 48 1.20 7.52 -4.63
CA LEU A 48 2.64 7.79 -4.65
C LEU A 48 3.42 7.05 -3.56
N ASP A 49 2.81 6.05 -2.92
CA ASP A 49 3.39 5.33 -1.78
C ASP A 49 4.25 4.13 -2.21
N PHE A 50 5.41 4.46 -2.77
CA PHE A 50 6.41 3.50 -3.24
C PHE A 50 7.83 4.10 -3.19
N ASN A 51 8.84 3.27 -2.92
CA ASN A 51 10.26 3.56 -3.01
C ASN A 51 10.69 4.94 -2.47
N PHE A 52 10.84 5.04 -1.16
CA PHE A 52 11.34 6.26 -0.51
C PHE A 52 12.84 6.23 -0.17
N TRP A 53 13.51 5.08 -0.28
CA TRP A 53 14.95 4.95 -0.05
C TRP A 53 15.75 5.33 -1.30
N MET A 54 16.99 5.81 -1.11
CA MET A 54 17.83 6.29 -2.21
C MET A 54 18.48 5.14 -2.98
N LEU A 55 18.32 5.10 -4.30
CA LEU A 55 18.88 4.03 -5.16
C LEU A 55 20.40 3.86 -5.03
N HIS A 56 21.13 4.96 -4.80
CA HIS A 56 22.59 4.95 -4.65
C HIS A 56 23.07 4.85 -3.20
N ALA A 57 22.15 5.03 -2.24
CA ALA A 57 22.40 4.95 -0.80
C ALA A 57 21.17 4.37 -0.08
N PRO A 58 20.90 3.06 -0.20
CA PRO A 58 19.60 2.49 0.21
C PRO A 58 19.28 2.55 1.71
N ASP A 59 20.23 2.98 2.55
CA ASP A 59 20.03 3.25 3.98
C ASP A 59 19.55 4.69 4.24
N GLU A 60 19.64 5.56 3.24
CA GLU A 60 19.07 6.90 3.26
C GLU A 60 17.65 6.90 2.70
N VAL A 61 16.81 7.79 3.22
CA VAL A 61 15.41 7.94 2.82
C VAL A 61 15.09 9.37 2.43
N PHE A 62 14.08 9.52 1.57
CA PHE A 62 13.56 10.81 1.15
C PHE A 62 13.13 11.59 2.39
N THR A 63 13.67 12.79 2.57
CA THR A 63 13.55 13.54 3.83
C THR A 63 13.23 15.00 3.54
N VAL A 64 12.32 15.57 4.32
CA VAL A 64 11.92 16.99 4.20
C VAL A 64 11.98 17.64 5.58
N ASN A 65 12.60 18.82 5.67
CA ASN A 65 12.64 19.60 6.91
C ASN A 65 11.25 20.10 7.29
N ASN A 66 10.91 19.99 8.57
CA ASN A 66 9.68 20.53 9.14
C ASN A 66 9.91 21.97 9.60
N MET A 67 8.97 22.86 9.28
CA MET A 67 9.03 24.28 9.62
C MET A 67 8.32 24.63 10.95
N TYR A 68 7.69 23.66 11.62
CA TYR A 68 6.75 23.89 12.74
C TYR A 68 7.17 23.23 14.07
N GLU A 69 8.46 23.28 14.40
CA GLU A 69 9.08 22.84 15.66
C GLU A 69 9.54 21.37 15.70
N GLU A 70 8.65 20.39 15.96
CA GLU A 70 9.03 18.98 16.15
C GLU A 70 8.07 18.00 15.42
N PRO A 71 8.57 16.89 14.82
CA PRO A 71 9.98 16.56 14.63
C PRO A 71 10.64 17.51 13.61
N PRO A 72 11.97 17.75 13.66
CA PRO A 72 12.65 18.72 12.79
C PRO A 72 12.66 18.32 11.31
N HIS A 73 12.38 17.05 11.02
CA HIS A 73 12.27 16.51 9.67
C HIS A 73 11.28 15.35 9.62
N PHE A 74 10.71 15.12 8.44
CA PHE A 74 9.90 13.96 8.13
C PHE A 74 10.65 13.06 7.13
N PRO A 75 10.78 11.75 7.41
CA PRO A 75 11.37 10.79 6.49
C PRO A 75 10.30 9.98 5.73
N GLY A 76 10.67 9.42 4.59
CA GLY A 76 9.91 8.39 3.88
C GLY A 76 8.54 8.88 3.37
N SER A 77 7.52 8.04 3.57
CA SER A 77 6.13 8.38 3.22
C SER A 77 5.65 9.63 3.93
N PHE A 78 6.04 9.86 5.19
CA PHE A 78 5.69 11.08 5.92
C PHE A 78 6.30 12.34 5.30
N ALA A 79 7.48 12.24 4.69
CA ALA A 79 8.05 13.36 3.93
C ALA A 79 7.18 13.72 2.72
N LYS A 80 6.66 12.70 2.02
CA LYS A 80 5.73 12.85 0.89
C LYS A 80 4.39 13.42 1.36
N ASP A 81 3.82 12.95 2.47
CA ASP A 81 2.56 13.49 3.00
C ASP A 81 2.72 14.96 3.43
N TYR A 82 3.86 15.31 4.04
CA TYR A 82 4.20 16.71 4.34
C TYR A 82 4.27 17.58 3.08
N CYS A 83 4.78 17.07 1.96
CA CYS A 83 4.77 17.80 0.68
C CYS A 83 3.34 18.12 0.21
N PHE A 84 2.42 17.15 0.31
CA PHE A 84 1.00 17.39 0.02
C PHE A 84 0.40 18.42 0.98
N TRP A 85 0.57 18.23 2.28
CA TRP A 85 0.03 19.17 3.26
C TRP A 85 0.55 20.59 3.02
N ARG A 86 1.85 20.74 2.74
CA ARG A 86 2.49 22.03 2.45
C ARG A 86 1.95 22.69 1.19
N ALA A 87 1.72 21.92 0.13
CA ALA A 87 1.23 22.44 -1.14
C ALA A 87 -0.24 22.89 -1.07
N PHE A 88 -1.06 22.16 -0.31
CA PHE A 88 -2.49 22.40 -0.20
C PHE A 88 -2.89 23.12 1.12
N LEU A 89 -1.92 23.46 1.97
CA LEU A 89 -2.11 24.03 3.31
C LEU A 89 -3.10 23.23 4.19
N GLY A 90 -3.04 21.89 4.09
CA GLY A 90 -3.97 20.98 4.73
C GLY A 90 -5.41 21.04 4.20
N GLY A 91 -5.65 21.74 3.09
CA GLY A 91 -6.91 21.79 2.37
C GLY A 91 -7.12 20.61 1.42
N PRO A 92 -8.22 20.61 0.66
CA PRO A 92 -8.55 19.53 -0.26
C PRO A 92 -7.58 19.49 -1.45
N VAL A 93 -7.26 18.28 -1.90
CA VAL A 93 -6.51 18.03 -3.14
C VAL A 93 -7.50 18.03 -4.30
N THR A 94 -7.34 18.98 -5.23
CA THR A 94 -8.20 19.16 -6.40
C THR A 94 -7.44 18.92 -7.71
N ALA A 95 -8.14 18.59 -8.79
CA ALA A 95 -7.53 18.44 -10.12
C ALA A 95 -6.77 19.71 -10.55
N SER A 96 -7.35 20.90 -10.32
CA SER A 96 -6.70 22.18 -10.62
C SER A 96 -5.43 22.42 -9.79
N GLY A 97 -5.46 22.06 -8.50
CA GLY A 97 -4.30 22.17 -7.62
C GLY A 97 -3.17 21.23 -8.02
N LEU A 98 -3.52 20.00 -8.43
CA LEU A 98 -2.54 19.05 -8.95
C LEU A 98 -1.91 19.55 -10.26
N CYS A 99 -2.69 20.12 -11.18
CA CYS A 99 -2.16 20.65 -12.45
C CYS A 99 -1.01 21.65 -12.21
N MET A 100 -1.15 22.57 -11.25
CA MET A 100 -0.10 23.55 -10.91
C MET A 100 1.21 22.94 -10.40
N HIS A 101 1.16 21.73 -9.85
CA HIS A 101 2.32 21.08 -9.21
C HIS A 101 2.93 19.97 -10.06
N PHE A 102 2.21 19.47 -11.07
CA PHE A 102 2.59 18.30 -11.84
C PHE A 102 2.54 18.54 -13.37
N ASP A 103 2.44 19.79 -13.83
CA ASP A 103 2.48 20.14 -15.27
C ASP A 103 3.84 19.87 -15.93
N SER A 104 4.90 19.84 -15.14
CA SER A 104 6.28 19.74 -15.59
C SER A 104 7.14 19.04 -14.53
N LEU A 105 8.27 18.49 -14.99
CA LEU A 105 9.24 17.86 -14.09
C LEU A 105 9.76 18.87 -13.06
N HIS A 106 10.01 20.11 -13.48
CA HIS A 106 10.49 21.16 -12.59
C HIS A 106 9.47 21.51 -11.49
N ALA A 107 8.19 21.67 -11.83
CA ALA A 107 7.13 21.89 -10.85
C ALA A 107 7.00 20.71 -9.88
N THR A 108 7.11 19.48 -10.40
CA THR A 108 7.04 18.25 -9.59
C THR A 108 8.22 18.15 -8.61
N GLU A 109 9.43 18.45 -9.06
CA GLU A 109 10.61 18.51 -8.21
C GLU A 109 10.48 19.60 -7.14
N HIS A 110 9.91 20.75 -7.50
CA HIS A 110 9.61 21.80 -6.54
C HIS A 110 8.56 21.36 -5.50
N PHE A 111 7.51 20.64 -5.91
CA PHE A 111 6.52 20.08 -4.99
C PHE A 111 7.17 19.17 -3.96
N PHE A 112 8.01 18.23 -4.42
CA PHE A 112 8.76 17.29 -3.59
C PHE A 112 10.09 17.82 -3.06
N ARG A 113 10.33 19.14 -3.06
CA ARG A 113 11.57 19.69 -2.53
C ARG A 113 11.77 19.29 -1.06
N GLY A 114 12.96 18.80 -0.78
CA GLY A 114 13.40 18.27 0.51
C GLY A 114 14.93 18.33 0.64
N VAL A 115 15.47 17.60 1.61
CA VAL A 115 16.91 17.46 1.84
C VAL A 115 17.59 16.75 0.66
N ASN A 116 16.91 15.76 0.09
CA ASN A 116 17.34 14.99 -1.06
C ASN A 116 16.21 14.90 -2.11
N ARG A 117 16.54 14.52 -3.34
CA ARG A 117 15.57 14.35 -4.43
C ARG A 117 14.75 13.08 -4.20
N ILE A 118 13.43 13.16 -4.29
CA ILE A 118 12.58 11.98 -4.20
C ILE A 118 12.90 11.00 -5.35
N PRO A 119 13.04 9.69 -5.11
CA PRO A 119 13.23 8.71 -6.19
C PRO A 119 12.03 8.69 -7.14
N PHE A 120 12.24 8.29 -8.40
CA PHE A 120 11.17 8.12 -9.41
C PHE A 120 10.22 9.33 -9.49
N VAL A 121 10.76 10.54 -9.56
CA VAL A 121 9.97 11.79 -9.60
C VAL A 121 9.18 11.92 -10.91
N GLU A 122 9.74 11.43 -12.03
CA GLU A 122 9.08 11.39 -13.33
C GLU A 122 7.84 10.47 -13.29
N GLU A 123 7.95 9.29 -12.67
CA GLU A 123 6.80 8.38 -12.49
C GLU A 123 5.71 9.00 -11.62
N ARG A 124 6.10 9.71 -10.55
CA ARG A 124 5.15 10.43 -9.68
C ARG A 124 4.42 11.52 -10.43
N MET A 125 5.12 12.27 -11.28
CA MET A 125 4.52 13.28 -12.14
C MET A 125 3.47 12.64 -13.05
N LEU A 126 3.82 11.59 -13.79
CA LEU A 126 2.92 10.91 -14.72
C LEU A 126 1.68 10.35 -14.03
N MET A 127 1.83 9.76 -12.84
CA MET A 127 0.71 9.28 -12.04
C MET A 127 -0.22 10.41 -11.58
N MET A 128 0.34 11.56 -11.15
CA MET A 128 -0.47 12.71 -10.75
C MET A 128 -1.15 13.40 -11.93
N GLN A 129 -0.52 13.39 -13.11
CA GLN A 129 -1.14 13.86 -14.36
C GLN A 129 -2.31 12.96 -14.76
N GLU A 130 -2.16 11.63 -14.70
CA GLU A 130 -3.28 10.70 -14.89
C GLU A 130 -4.39 10.97 -13.87
N TYR A 131 -4.04 11.06 -12.58
CA TYR A 131 -5.01 11.27 -11.51
C TYR A 131 -5.80 12.57 -11.69
N GLY A 132 -5.11 13.70 -11.93
CA GLY A 132 -5.74 14.99 -12.16
C GLY A 132 -6.63 15.01 -13.41
N SER A 133 -6.16 14.42 -14.52
CA SER A 133 -6.93 14.32 -15.76
C SER A 133 -8.21 13.51 -15.59
N VAL A 134 -8.12 12.33 -14.98
CA VAL A 134 -9.28 11.46 -14.76
C VAL A 134 -10.25 12.09 -13.75
N LEU A 135 -9.76 12.77 -12.71
CA LEU A 135 -10.61 13.53 -11.79
C LEU A 135 -11.43 14.57 -12.54
N GLU A 136 -10.79 15.39 -13.38
CA GLU A 136 -11.45 16.47 -14.12
C GLU A 136 -12.54 15.92 -15.06
N HIS A 137 -12.22 14.88 -15.84
CA HIS A 137 -13.10 14.40 -16.91
C HIS A 137 -14.17 13.40 -16.47
N ARG A 138 -13.91 12.58 -15.44
CA ARG A 138 -14.83 11.51 -14.99
C ARG A 138 -15.49 11.81 -13.65
N PHE A 139 -14.73 12.39 -12.73
CA PHE A 139 -15.16 12.58 -11.34
C PHE A 139 -15.42 14.05 -11.00
N ARG A 140 -15.84 14.87 -11.97
CA ARG A 140 -16.23 16.29 -11.79
C ARG A 140 -15.22 17.12 -10.99
N GLY A 141 -13.93 16.81 -11.14
CA GLY A 141 -12.81 17.47 -10.46
C GLY A 141 -12.59 17.08 -8.98
N GLY A 142 -13.35 16.14 -8.42
CA GLY A 142 -13.36 15.84 -6.98
C GLY A 142 -13.25 14.36 -6.63
N ALA A 143 -12.28 14.00 -5.79
CA ALA A 143 -12.03 12.62 -5.36
C ALA A 143 -13.17 11.97 -4.57
N LEU A 144 -14.05 12.77 -3.95
CA LEU A 144 -15.22 12.25 -3.22
C LEU A 144 -16.15 11.44 -4.12
N HIS A 145 -16.30 11.84 -5.39
CA HIS A 145 -17.11 11.13 -6.36
C HIS A 145 -16.59 9.72 -6.68
N ILE A 146 -15.30 9.46 -6.45
CA ILE A 146 -14.73 8.10 -6.57
C ILE A 146 -15.33 7.20 -5.47
N TYR A 147 -15.38 7.68 -4.22
CA TYR A 147 -15.96 6.92 -3.11
C TYR A 147 -17.47 6.74 -3.24
N GLU A 148 -18.17 7.76 -3.76
CA GLU A 148 -19.60 7.70 -4.06
C GLU A 148 -19.92 6.67 -5.15
N GLU A 149 -19.15 6.67 -6.26
CA GLU A 149 -19.29 5.68 -7.35
C GLU A 149 -18.93 4.27 -6.89
N ALA A 150 -17.97 4.14 -5.96
CA ALA A 150 -17.67 2.87 -5.29
C ALA A 150 -18.74 2.46 -4.27
N GLU A 151 -19.79 3.25 -4.04
CA GLU A 151 -20.86 3.02 -3.06
C GLU A 151 -20.35 2.82 -1.62
N TRP A 152 -19.17 3.37 -1.30
CA TRP A 152 -18.45 3.09 -0.05
C TRP A 152 -18.25 1.57 0.20
N ASP A 153 -18.06 0.79 -0.85
CA ASP A 153 -17.62 -0.60 -0.80
C ASP A 153 -16.10 -0.65 -1.05
N ALA A 154 -15.34 -1.24 -0.12
CA ALA A 154 -13.89 -1.28 -0.19
C ALA A 154 -13.36 -2.11 -1.36
N ALA A 155 -14.01 -3.23 -1.68
CA ALA A 155 -13.61 -4.06 -2.81
C ALA A 155 -13.89 -3.34 -4.13
N HIS A 156 -15.09 -2.75 -4.25
CA HIS A 156 -15.45 -1.97 -5.42
C HIS A 156 -14.57 -0.72 -5.57
N LEU A 157 -14.18 -0.07 -4.48
CA LEU A 157 -13.24 1.04 -4.51
C LEU A 157 -11.88 0.62 -5.09
N VAL A 158 -11.33 -0.52 -4.67
CA VAL A 158 -10.07 -1.05 -5.22
C VAL A 158 -10.20 -1.33 -6.71
N GLU A 159 -11.28 -1.97 -7.15
CA GLU A 159 -11.56 -2.23 -8.57
C GLU A 159 -11.69 -0.94 -9.38
N LEU A 160 -12.43 0.04 -8.86
CA LEU A 160 -12.62 1.34 -9.49
C LEU A 160 -11.31 2.10 -9.62
N LEU A 161 -10.47 2.10 -8.58
CA LEU A 161 -9.16 2.74 -8.62
C LEU A 161 -8.25 2.10 -9.69
N VAL A 162 -8.24 0.78 -9.79
CA VAL A 162 -7.46 0.05 -10.80
C VAL A 162 -7.97 0.34 -12.22
N ALA A 163 -9.28 0.35 -12.41
CA ALA A 163 -9.89 0.57 -13.72
C ALA A 163 -9.80 2.03 -14.18
N ALA A 164 -9.95 2.99 -13.27
CA ALA A 164 -9.94 4.42 -13.59
C ALA A 164 -8.52 4.98 -13.73
N PHE A 165 -7.53 4.42 -13.02
CA PHE A 165 -6.14 4.89 -13.02
C PHE A 165 -5.18 3.72 -13.31
N PRO A 166 -5.18 3.16 -14.53
CA PRO A 166 -4.38 1.99 -14.86
C PRO A 166 -2.87 2.24 -14.69
N TYR A 167 -2.36 3.45 -14.93
CA TYR A 167 -0.95 3.78 -14.73
C TYR A 167 -0.58 3.89 -13.24
N GLY A 168 -1.45 4.54 -12.46
CA GLY A 168 -1.30 4.76 -11.02
C GLY A 168 -1.52 3.50 -10.18
N PHE A 169 -2.52 2.67 -10.49
CA PHE A 169 -2.93 1.54 -9.65
C PHE A 169 -2.94 0.17 -10.35
N GLY A 170 -3.10 0.11 -11.67
CA GLY A 170 -3.32 -1.15 -12.40
C GLY A 170 -2.08 -1.95 -12.80
N ARG A 171 -0.88 -1.38 -12.69
CA ARG A 171 0.38 -2.04 -13.11
C ARG A 171 0.95 -3.04 -12.10
N ASP A 172 0.35 -3.13 -10.91
CA ASP A 172 0.86 -3.96 -9.82
C ASP A 172 0.31 -5.40 -9.88
N THR A 173 0.72 -6.12 -10.93
CA THR A 173 0.29 -7.49 -11.25
C THR A 173 1.48 -8.37 -11.65
N THR A 174 1.32 -9.69 -11.55
CA THR A 174 2.30 -10.68 -12.01
C THR A 174 1.61 -11.86 -12.68
N LEU A 175 2.35 -12.63 -13.48
CA LEU A 175 1.87 -13.84 -14.15
C LEU A 175 2.40 -15.08 -13.43
N LEU A 176 1.49 -15.92 -12.95
CA LEU A 176 1.78 -17.22 -12.39
C LEU A 176 1.61 -18.27 -13.48
N SER A 177 2.71 -18.96 -13.81
CA SER A 177 2.68 -20.08 -14.76
C SER A 177 1.94 -21.25 -14.12
N VAL A 178 0.91 -21.78 -14.79
CA VAL A 178 0.20 -22.98 -14.31
C VAL A 178 0.95 -24.23 -14.79
N PRO A 179 1.45 -25.09 -13.89
CA PRO A 179 2.11 -26.34 -14.27
C PRO A 179 1.21 -27.23 -15.12
N ARG A 180 1.80 -27.97 -16.07
CA ARG A 180 1.06 -28.89 -16.95
C ARG A 180 0.19 -29.90 -16.23
N SER A 181 0.59 -30.34 -15.03
CA SER A 181 -0.18 -31.26 -14.18
C SER A 181 -1.51 -30.67 -13.70
N ASP A 182 -1.59 -29.34 -13.61
CA ASP A 182 -2.70 -28.65 -12.94
C ASP A 182 -3.67 -28.04 -13.98
N TRP A 183 -3.42 -28.30 -15.27
CA TRP A 183 -4.28 -27.85 -16.37
C TRP A 183 -5.67 -28.50 -16.32
N GLU A 184 -5.83 -29.64 -15.65
CA GLU A 184 -7.15 -30.29 -15.45
C GLU A 184 -8.05 -29.53 -14.47
N CYS A 185 -7.49 -28.71 -13.57
CA CYS A 185 -8.26 -27.85 -12.66
C CYS A 185 -8.75 -26.55 -13.33
N ALA A 186 -8.37 -26.31 -14.60
CA ALA A 186 -8.66 -25.08 -15.34
C ALA A 186 -10.14 -24.90 -15.79
N HIS A 187 -11.06 -25.75 -15.33
CA HIS A 187 -12.51 -25.62 -15.58
C HIS A 187 -13.27 -24.86 -14.48
N LEU A 188 -12.57 -24.32 -13.47
CA LEU A 188 -13.17 -23.62 -12.32
C LEU A 188 -13.28 -22.08 -12.47
N GLY A 189 -13.50 -21.57 -13.68
CA GLY A 189 -14.03 -20.20 -13.88
C GLY A 189 -13.06 -19.03 -13.78
N GLY A 190 -11.74 -19.24 -13.86
CA GLY A 190 -10.76 -18.15 -14.01
C GLY A 190 -10.60 -17.70 -15.47
N HIS A 191 -10.39 -16.40 -15.72
CA HIS A 191 -9.99 -15.92 -17.05
C HIS A 191 -8.54 -16.32 -17.32
N PHE A 192 -8.33 -17.39 -18.10
CA PHE A 192 -7.01 -17.81 -18.57
C PHE A 192 -6.62 -17.02 -19.83
N PHE A 193 -5.39 -16.52 -19.88
CA PHE A 193 -4.78 -16.06 -21.13
C PHE A 193 -3.93 -17.20 -21.71
N THR A 194 -4.29 -17.69 -22.89
CA THR A 194 -3.41 -18.55 -23.69
C THR A 194 -2.49 -17.64 -24.50
N GLY A 195 -1.24 -17.50 -24.06
CA GLY A 195 -0.22 -16.83 -24.88
C GLY A 195 0.26 -17.76 -26.01
N ASP A 196 0.63 -17.19 -27.16
CA ASP A 196 0.95 -17.94 -28.40
C ASP A 196 2.10 -18.96 -28.29
N ARG A 197 2.85 -19.03 -27.18
CA ARG A 197 3.96 -19.99 -26.97
C ARG A 197 4.18 -20.46 -25.53
N GLY A 198 3.21 -20.30 -24.63
CA GLY A 198 3.32 -20.73 -23.23
C GLY A 198 1.95 -21.10 -22.69
N GLY A 199 1.85 -22.15 -21.87
CA GLY A 199 0.58 -22.66 -21.35
C GLY A 199 -0.26 -21.62 -20.56
N PRO A 200 -1.41 -22.02 -20.01
CA PRO A 200 -2.26 -21.13 -19.22
C PRO A 200 -1.47 -20.43 -18.11
N ALA A 201 -1.64 -19.11 -18.01
CA ALA A 201 -1.10 -18.29 -16.92
C ALA A 201 -2.26 -17.61 -16.17
N LEU A 202 -2.12 -17.52 -14.85
CA LEU A 202 -3.03 -16.77 -13.99
C LEU A 202 -2.41 -15.41 -13.67
N THR A 203 -3.18 -14.34 -13.83
CA THR A 203 -2.76 -13.02 -13.35
C THR A 203 -3.03 -12.92 -11.86
N PHE A 204 -1.98 -12.69 -11.08
CA PHE A 204 -2.10 -12.37 -9.67
C PHE A 204 -1.94 -10.86 -9.47
N SER A 205 -2.97 -10.23 -8.94
CA SER A 205 -3.03 -8.78 -8.71
C SER A 205 -2.71 -8.43 -7.27
N PHE A 206 -1.56 -7.80 -7.03
CA PHE A 206 -1.23 -7.30 -5.71
C PHE A 206 -1.97 -6.01 -5.42
N HIS A 207 -2.01 -5.07 -6.37
CA HIS A 207 -2.68 -3.77 -6.27
C HIS A 207 -2.45 -3.07 -4.91
N LYS A 208 -1.21 -3.13 -4.39
CA LYS A 208 -0.82 -2.67 -3.04
C LYS A 208 -1.36 -1.26 -2.75
N ARG A 209 -1.10 -0.33 -3.65
CA ARG A 209 -1.42 1.10 -3.48
C ARG A 209 -2.92 1.38 -3.51
N ALA A 210 -3.70 0.62 -4.28
CA ALA A 210 -5.15 0.76 -4.31
C ALA A 210 -5.79 0.25 -2.99
N LYS A 211 -5.30 -0.89 -2.49
CA LYS A 211 -5.70 -1.44 -1.19
C LYS A 211 -5.32 -0.47 -0.05
N LEU A 212 -4.10 0.07 -0.09
CA LEU A 212 -3.62 1.06 0.87
C LEU A 212 -4.51 2.31 0.92
N ALA A 213 -4.98 2.81 -0.22
CA ALA A 213 -5.92 3.94 -0.27
C ALA A 213 -7.23 3.65 0.49
N ALA A 214 -7.78 2.45 0.33
CA ALA A 214 -8.97 2.02 1.06
C ALA A 214 -8.70 1.90 2.58
N LEU A 215 -7.56 1.32 2.98
CA LEU A 215 -7.13 1.25 4.38
C LEU A 215 -6.98 2.64 5.01
N ALA A 216 -6.29 3.56 4.34
CA ALA A 216 -6.03 4.90 4.84
C ALA A 216 -7.33 5.68 5.08
N TYR A 217 -8.23 5.63 4.10
CA TYR A 217 -9.57 6.22 4.23
C TYR A 217 -10.35 5.58 5.39
N GLN A 218 -10.37 4.24 5.48
CA GLN A 218 -11.11 3.52 6.52
C GLN A 218 -10.59 3.86 7.92
N GLY A 219 -9.27 3.93 8.09
CA GLY A 219 -8.64 4.33 9.35
C GLY A 219 -9.16 5.68 9.85
N ARG A 220 -9.26 6.70 8.97
CA ARG A 220 -9.85 8.00 9.31
C ARG A 220 -11.36 7.91 9.53
N ALA A 221 -12.09 7.15 8.72
CA ALA A 221 -13.54 7.01 8.85
C ALA A 221 -13.97 6.36 10.18
N LEU A 222 -13.14 5.49 10.74
CA LEU A 222 -13.39 4.84 12.04
C LEU A 222 -13.02 5.72 13.25
N LYS A 223 -12.43 6.90 13.05
CA LYS A 223 -12.15 7.84 14.15
C LYS A 223 -13.48 8.30 14.77
N ARG A 224 -13.56 8.29 16.11
CA ARG A 224 -14.75 8.78 16.83
C ARG A 224 -15.04 10.24 16.44
N GLY A 225 -16.26 10.48 15.97
CA GLY A 225 -16.70 11.81 15.52
C GLY A 225 -16.28 12.18 14.09
N SER A 226 -15.68 11.25 13.35
CA SER A 226 -15.40 11.44 11.92
C SER A 226 -16.68 11.72 11.14
N ARG A 227 -16.58 12.60 10.14
CA ARG A 227 -17.66 12.87 9.17
C ARG A 227 -17.62 11.95 7.96
N LEU A 228 -16.58 11.12 7.82
CA LEU A 228 -16.48 10.17 6.71
C LEU A 228 -17.38 8.97 6.96
N LYS A 229 -18.04 8.50 5.90
CA LYS A 229 -18.79 7.25 5.92
C LYS A 229 -17.78 6.08 5.83
N PRO A 230 -17.78 5.14 6.79
CA PRO A 230 -16.93 3.95 6.73
C PRO A 230 -17.21 3.10 5.49
N LEU A 231 -16.16 2.47 4.98
CA LEU A 231 -16.27 1.51 3.89
C LEU A 231 -16.85 0.18 4.40
N SER A 232 -17.71 -0.41 3.59
CA SER A 232 -18.18 -1.78 3.75
C SER A 232 -17.20 -2.77 3.11
N ARG A 233 -17.32 -4.06 3.46
CA ARG A 233 -16.54 -5.17 2.87
C ARG A 233 -15.01 -5.02 2.92
N MET A 234 -14.48 -4.32 3.93
CA MET A 234 -13.04 -4.28 4.21
C MET A 234 -12.39 -5.67 4.34
N ARG A 235 -13.16 -6.69 4.74
CA ARG A 235 -12.72 -8.10 4.82
C ARG A 235 -12.30 -8.73 3.50
N GLU A 236 -12.67 -8.16 2.36
CA GLU A 236 -12.25 -8.63 1.04
C GLU A 236 -10.80 -8.22 0.73
N ILE A 237 -10.28 -7.23 1.46
CA ILE A 237 -8.88 -6.81 1.36
C ILE A 237 -8.07 -7.63 2.35
N VAL A 238 -7.17 -8.46 1.83
CA VAL A 238 -6.43 -9.46 2.62
C VAL A 238 -5.04 -8.99 3.03
N ALA A 239 -4.36 -8.21 2.19
CA ALA A 239 -2.96 -7.82 2.42
C ALA A 239 -2.57 -6.55 1.67
N VAL A 240 -1.65 -5.79 2.26
CA VAL A 240 -0.88 -4.72 1.60
C VAL A 240 0.58 -5.17 1.60
N PRO A 241 1.08 -5.81 0.52
CA PRO A 241 2.36 -6.50 0.53
C PRO A 241 3.53 -5.51 0.39
N ASP A 242 3.81 -4.79 1.47
CA ASP A 242 4.89 -3.82 1.64
C ASP A 242 6.17 -4.49 2.19
N PHE A 243 7.32 -3.82 2.04
CA PHE A 243 8.59 -4.35 2.54
C PHE A 243 8.72 -4.28 4.07
N HIS A 244 8.03 -3.35 4.74
CA HIS A 244 7.96 -3.33 6.21
C HIS A 244 7.14 -4.50 6.75
N VAL A 245 6.04 -4.86 6.08
CA VAL A 245 5.22 -6.02 6.42
C VAL A 245 6.03 -7.31 6.25
N ALA A 246 6.73 -7.46 5.12
CA ALA A 246 7.64 -8.59 4.88
C ALA A 246 8.68 -8.72 6.01
N ARG A 247 9.29 -7.59 6.39
CA ARG A 247 10.32 -7.52 7.42
C ARG A 247 9.77 -7.90 8.80
N PHE A 248 8.56 -7.45 9.14
CA PHE A 248 7.90 -7.81 10.39
C PHE A 248 7.59 -9.31 10.46
N LEU A 249 6.92 -9.85 9.43
CA LEU A 249 6.54 -11.26 9.41
C LEU A 249 7.77 -12.18 9.40
N HIS A 250 8.88 -11.77 8.79
CA HIS A 250 10.15 -12.49 8.92
C HIS A 250 10.68 -12.47 10.35
N ALA A 251 10.66 -11.32 11.03
CA ALA A 251 11.13 -11.18 12.41
C ALA A 251 10.28 -11.97 13.41
N GLU A 252 8.98 -12.13 13.15
CA GLU A 252 8.07 -12.97 13.93
C GLU A 252 8.16 -14.46 13.55
N GLY A 253 9.04 -14.84 12.63
CA GLY A 253 9.24 -16.22 12.19
C GLY A 253 8.17 -16.75 11.23
N VAL A 254 7.20 -15.93 10.84
CA VAL A 254 6.11 -16.30 9.92
C VAL A 254 6.64 -16.48 8.50
N LEU A 255 7.47 -15.56 8.00
CA LEU A 255 8.12 -15.70 6.70
C LEU A 255 9.50 -16.31 6.84
N VAL A 256 9.69 -17.51 6.28
CA VAL A 256 10.96 -18.22 6.28
C VAL A 256 11.59 -18.13 4.90
N TYR A 257 12.60 -17.27 4.77
CA TYR A 257 13.34 -17.09 3.51
C TYR A 257 14.27 -18.27 3.22
N ALA A 258 14.38 -18.64 1.95
CA ALA A 258 15.42 -19.55 1.49
C ALA A 258 16.81 -18.95 1.72
N PRO A 259 17.87 -19.75 1.96
CA PRO A 259 19.21 -19.25 2.27
C PRO A 259 19.75 -18.24 1.26
N GLU A 260 19.48 -18.45 -0.04
CA GLU A 260 19.93 -17.58 -1.11
C GLU A 260 19.26 -16.20 -1.04
N LEU A 261 17.94 -16.18 -0.79
CA LEU A 261 17.17 -14.95 -0.66
C LEU A 261 17.55 -14.20 0.61
N LEU A 262 17.67 -14.91 1.74
CA LEU A 262 18.14 -14.34 3.00
C LEU A 262 19.51 -13.67 2.81
N GLY A 263 20.45 -14.38 2.18
CA GLY A 263 21.77 -13.84 1.85
C GLY A 263 21.71 -12.61 0.94
N ALA A 264 20.81 -12.59 -0.05
CA ALA A 264 20.62 -11.43 -0.91
C ALA A 264 20.09 -10.19 -0.16
N ILE A 265 19.09 -10.38 0.72
CA ILE A 265 18.52 -9.30 1.54
C ILE A 265 19.55 -8.77 2.53
N THR A 266 20.24 -9.66 3.26
CA THR A 266 21.30 -9.29 4.20
C THR A 266 22.44 -8.54 3.51
N ALA A 267 22.82 -8.96 2.31
CA ALA A 267 23.84 -8.30 1.50
C ALA A 267 23.34 -7.03 0.78
N ARG A 268 22.10 -6.58 1.05
CA ARG A 268 21.50 -5.37 0.43
C ARG A 268 21.49 -5.43 -1.10
N LYS A 269 21.35 -6.63 -1.68
CA LYS A 269 21.24 -6.80 -3.13
C LYS A 269 19.85 -6.40 -3.60
N PHE A 270 19.78 -5.77 -4.76
CA PHE A 270 18.50 -5.49 -5.41
C PHE A 270 17.82 -6.79 -5.84
N LEU A 271 16.54 -6.88 -5.52
CA LEU A 271 15.63 -7.84 -6.12
C LEU A 271 14.94 -7.13 -7.28
N TRP A 272 14.99 -7.73 -8.47
CA TRP A 272 14.35 -7.12 -9.63
C TRP A 272 12.82 -7.18 -9.48
N PRO A 273 12.08 -6.11 -9.82
CA PRO A 273 10.63 -6.15 -9.87
C PRO A 273 10.14 -7.28 -10.78
N GLY A 274 9.17 -8.07 -10.31
CA GLY A 274 8.65 -9.23 -11.04
C GLY A 274 9.57 -10.44 -11.04
N SER A 275 10.72 -10.39 -10.37
CA SER A 275 11.55 -11.59 -10.17
C SER A 275 10.85 -12.59 -9.27
N GLN A 276 11.19 -13.88 -9.41
CA GLN A 276 10.62 -14.94 -8.58
C GLN A 276 10.74 -14.62 -7.08
N SER A 277 11.89 -14.15 -6.62
CA SER A 277 12.09 -13.80 -5.20
C SER A 277 11.17 -12.66 -4.75
N GLU A 278 10.99 -11.64 -5.58
CA GLU A 278 10.10 -10.51 -5.28
C GLU A 278 8.64 -10.95 -5.23
N VAL A 279 8.20 -11.72 -6.23
CA VAL A 279 6.84 -12.26 -6.31
C VAL A 279 6.55 -13.21 -5.16
N GLU A 280 7.47 -14.12 -4.84
CA GLU A 280 7.30 -15.06 -3.73
C GLU A 280 7.16 -14.32 -2.40
N ILE A 281 7.94 -13.27 -2.13
CA ILE A 281 7.82 -12.48 -0.89
C ILE A 281 6.38 -11.94 -0.76
N ARG A 282 5.85 -11.33 -1.81
CA ARG A 282 4.50 -10.70 -1.77
C ARG A 282 3.38 -11.72 -1.72
N ALA A 283 3.53 -12.82 -2.44
CA ALA A 283 2.59 -13.93 -2.40
C ALA A 283 2.54 -14.52 -0.99
N SER A 284 3.70 -14.76 -0.35
CA SER A 284 3.77 -15.27 1.01
C SER A 284 3.27 -14.28 2.06
N ILE A 285 3.42 -12.96 1.88
CA ILE A 285 2.73 -11.97 2.73
C ILE A 285 1.22 -12.14 2.59
N THR A 286 0.71 -12.28 1.36
CA THR A 286 -0.73 -12.43 1.12
C THR A 286 -1.28 -13.71 1.76
N GLU A 287 -0.56 -14.81 1.62
CA GLU A 287 -0.87 -16.10 2.26
C GLU A 287 -0.83 -16.00 3.79
N ALA A 288 0.22 -15.39 4.34
CA ALA A 288 0.38 -15.21 5.78
C ALA A 288 -0.74 -14.35 6.37
N ASN A 289 -1.07 -13.22 5.75
CA ASN A 289 -2.13 -12.33 6.25
C ASN A 289 -3.51 -12.98 6.11
N PHE A 290 -3.76 -13.75 5.05
CA PHE A 290 -4.99 -14.55 4.95
C PHE A 290 -5.11 -15.54 6.12
N ALA A 291 -4.05 -16.30 6.40
CA ALA A 291 -4.03 -17.26 7.49
C ALA A 291 -4.15 -16.58 8.87
N LEU A 292 -3.44 -15.46 9.08
CA LEU A 292 -3.53 -14.65 10.30
C LEU A 292 -4.94 -14.11 10.53
N LEU A 293 -5.58 -13.53 9.52
CA LEU A 293 -6.96 -13.03 9.65
C LEU A 293 -7.95 -14.16 9.98
N ARG A 294 -7.75 -15.37 9.45
CA ARG A 294 -8.54 -16.54 9.82
C ARG A 294 -8.31 -16.95 11.28
N GLU A 295 -7.07 -17.02 11.72
CA GLU A 295 -6.70 -17.39 13.09
C GLU A 295 -7.14 -16.34 14.13
N LEU A 296 -7.04 -15.05 13.75
CA LEU A 296 -7.45 -13.92 14.57
C LEU A 296 -8.97 -13.93 14.81
N ASN A 297 -9.74 -14.28 13.79
CA ASN A 297 -11.19 -14.31 13.90
C ASN A 297 -11.72 -15.65 14.46
N GLY A 298 -11.10 -16.79 14.17
CA GLY A 298 -11.57 -18.09 14.67
C GLY A 298 -13.07 -18.33 14.41
N GLU A 299 -13.71 -19.14 15.26
CA GLU A 299 -15.17 -19.38 15.22
C GLU A 299 -15.96 -18.49 16.20
N ASP A 300 -15.29 -17.89 17.19
CA ASP A 300 -15.91 -17.26 18.38
C ASP A 300 -16.08 -15.72 18.30
N VAL A 301 -16.05 -15.12 17.11
CA VAL A 301 -16.28 -13.66 17.02
C VAL A 301 -17.76 -13.34 17.26
N SER A 302 -18.03 -12.78 18.45
CA SER A 302 -19.39 -12.49 18.92
C SER A 302 -19.97 -11.18 18.38
N SER A 303 -19.13 -10.23 17.97
CA SER A 303 -19.53 -8.89 17.50
C SER A 303 -18.73 -8.44 16.28
N PRO A 304 -19.33 -7.70 15.32
CA PRO A 304 -18.61 -7.09 14.20
C PRO A 304 -17.44 -6.18 14.63
N SER A 305 -17.50 -5.56 15.82
CA SER A 305 -16.40 -4.75 16.37
C SER A 305 -15.16 -5.58 16.71
N ASP A 306 -15.35 -6.88 16.96
CA ASP A 306 -14.31 -7.78 17.42
C ASP A 306 -13.64 -8.49 16.25
N LEU A 307 -14.19 -8.39 15.04
CA LEU A 307 -13.57 -8.86 13.80
C LEU A 307 -12.28 -8.10 13.48
N TRP A 308 -11.21 -8.85 13.30
CA TRP A 308 -9.99 -8.36 12.67
C TRP A 308 -10.19 -8.31 11.16
N ASP A 309 -9.92 -7.15 10.58
CA ASP A 309 -9.71 -6.99 9.15
C ASP A 309 -8.27 -6.51 8.92
N ILE A 310 -7.97 -6.15 7.68
CA ILE A 310 -6.62 -5.73 7.29
C ILE A 310 -6.19 -4.41 7.91
N VAL A 311 -7.09 -3.54 8.40
CA VAL A 311 -6.72 -2.23 8.95
C VAL A 311 -5.87 -2.35 10.22
N PRO A 312 -6.31 -3.03 11.29
CA PRO A 312 -5.49 -3.22 12.47
C PRO A 312 -4.34 -4.21 12.27
N LEU A 313 -4.47 -5.17 11.33
CA LEU A 313 -3.39 -6.10 11.02
C LEU A 313 -2.21 -5.38 10.34
N ASP A 314 -2.47 -4.67 9.24
CA ASP A 314 -1.44 -3.91 8.52
C ASP A 314 -0.78 -2.85 9.42
N ALA A 315 -1.56 -2.19 10.29
CA ALA A 315 -1.00 -1.27 11.26
C ALA A 315 0.02 -1.95 12.19
N ALA A 316 -0.32 -3.10 12.77
CA ALA A 316 0.59 -3.85 13.62
C ALA A 316 1.86 -4.27 12.87
N GLU A 317 1.70 -4.78 11.65
CA GLU A 317 2.80 -5.27 10.82
C GLU A 317 3.72 -4.15 10.32
N TRP A 318 3.14 -3.04 9.84
CA TRP A 318 3.90 -1.92 9.28
C TRP A 318 4.66 -1.16 10.38
N PHE A 319 4.01 -0.80 11.49
CA PHE A 319 4.68 -0.14 12.61
C PHE A 319 5.67 -1.08 13.32
N GLY A 320 5.31 -2.35 13.51
CA GLY A 320 6.22 -3.35 14.06
C GLY A 320 7.45 -3.53 13.18
N GLY A 321 7.24 -3.61 11.87
CA GLY A 321 8.28 -3.72 10.86
C GLY A 321 9.27 -2.56 10.91
N LYS A 322 8.85 -1.34 11.22
CA LYS A 322 9.77 -0.18 11.37
C LYS A 322 10.79 -0.35 12.50
N ASN A 323 10.48 -1.13 13.53
CA ASN A 323 11.35 -1.35 14.69
C ASN A 323 12.29 -2.56 14.54
N VAL A 324 12.20 -3.29 13.43
CA VAL A 324 13.05 -4.46 13.15
C VAL A 324 14.39 -4.01 12.56
N SER A 325 15.50 -4.49 13.13
CA SER A 325 16.87 -4.19 12.68
C SER A 325 17.30 -4.94 11.42
N PHE A 326 16.69 -6.09 11.13
CA PHE A 326 16.93 -6.84 9.90
C PHE A 326 16.66 -5.96 8.66
N PRO A 327 17.53 -5.95 7.63
CA PRO A 327 17.31 -5.12 6.45
C PRO A 327 16.04 -5.56 5.71
N HIS A 328 15.27 -4.61 5.21
CA HIS A 328 14.21 -4.94 4.26
C HIS A 328 14.83 -5.26 2.89
N HIS A 329 14.11 -6.05 2.08
CA HIS A 329 14.49 -6.28 0.70
C HIS A 329 14.43 -4.98 -0.11
N LEU A 330 15.28 -4.87 -1.12
CA LEU A 330 15.37 -3.69 -1.98
C LEU A 330 14.83 -4.02 -3.37
N THR A 331 13.57 -3.67 -3.61
CA THR A 331 12.94 -3.79 -4.93
C THR A 331 12.73 -2.40 -5.51
N PRO A 332 13.63 -1.89 -6.37
CA PRO A 332 13.49 -0.57 -6.96
C PRO A 332 12.33 -0.55 -7.96
N GLY A 333 11.31 0.26 -7.72
CA GLY A 333 10.19 0.41 -8.66
C GLY A 333 8.98 1.12 -8.07
N THR A 334 7.85 1.02 -8.77
CA THR A 334 6.60 1.69 -8.42
C THR A 334 5.61 0.81 -7.65
N ASN A 335 5.95 -0.47 -7.46
CA ASN A 335 5.06 -1.47 -6.88
C ASN A 335 5.38 -1.77 -5.41
N TYR A 336 6.45 -1.18 -4.87
CA TYR A 336 6.96 -1.39 -3.52
C TYR A 336 7.14 -0.11 -2.74
#